data_AF-A0A4Y7LFQ4-F1
#
_entry.id   AF-A0A4Y7LFQ4-F1
#
_cell.length_a   1.000
_cell.length_b   1.000
_cell.length_c   1.000
_cell.angle_alpha   90.00
_cell.angle_beta   90.00
_cell.angle_gamma   90.00
#
_symmetry.space_group_name_H-M   'P 1'
#
loop_
_entity.id
_entity.type
_entity.pdbx_description
1 polymer ?
#
loop_
_entity_poly.entity_id
_entity_poly.type
_entity_poly.pdbx_seq_one_letter_code
_entity_poly.pdbx_strand_id
1 'polypeptide(L)'
;MVNNKAILPLIFSAVVFFLIFNSHECQAEESVTIVGSEPQQFRSFQIQSVNNNPNQVISTTAEANACSYTVAIKTSCSSTSFTRDQISLAFGDAYGNQVYAPRLDDPSSRAFERCSTDTYHLSGPCTYRICHLYLYRVGSDGWKPENVKIYAPGSRISTFNFNVFVPYGVWYGFNFCNNNGDGITAAM
;
A
#
# COMPACT_ATOMS: atom_id res chain seq x y z
N MET A 1 36.78 -49.10 69.98
CA MET A 1 36.17 -50.46 70.01
C MET A 1 35.17 -50.42 71.16
N VAL A 2 33.86 -50.34 70.98
CA VAL A 2 32.89 -51.18 70.26
C VAL A 2 31.74 -50.25 69.86
N ASN A 3 31.51 -50.01 68.57
CA ASN A 3 30.42 -50.57 67.75
C ASN A 3 29.01 -50.21 68.24
N ASN A 4 28.32 -49.32 67.52
CA ASN A 4 26.89 -49.51 67.31
C ASN A 4 26.44 -48.90 65.96
N LYS A 5 25.81 -49.75 65.17
CA LYS A 5 25.24 -49.47 63.85
C LYS A 5 23.80 -49.00 63.98
N ALA A 6 23.37 -48.35 62.90
CA ALA A 6 22.01 -48.10 62.43
C ALA A 6 21.28 -46.92 63.09
N ILE A 7 20.82 -46.00 62.26
CA ILE A 7 19.41 -45.58 62.14
C ILE A 7 19.28 -44.83 60.80
N LEU A 8 18.49 -45.38 59.88
CA LEU A 8 17.63 -44.61 58.97
C LEU A 8 16.22 -45.17 59.22
N PRO A 9 15.17 -44.34 59.32
CA PRO A 9 14.43 -44.02 58.10
C PRO A 9 13.73 -42.65 58.04
N LEU A 10 13.55 -42.20 56.80
CA LEU A 10 12.40 -41.50 56.20
C LEU A 10 11.47 -40.68 57.11
N ILE A 11 11.46 -39.35 56.91
CA ILE A 11 10.40 -38.46 57.38
C ILE A 11 9.91 -37.57 56.22
N PHE A 12 8.67 -37.84 55.82
CA PHE A 12 7.62 -36.92 55.35
C PHE A 12 8.02 -35.63 54.61
N SER A 13 7.82 -35.60 53.29
CA SER A 13 7.71 -34.35 52.53
C SER A 13 6.23 -33.94 52.49
N ALA A 14 5.88 -32.93 53.27
CA ALA A 14 4.62 -32.20 53.16
C ALA A 14 4.76 -30.80 53.80
N VAL A 15 5.32 -29.85 53.06
CA VAL A 15 5.20 -28.41 53.32
C VAL A 15 5.19 -27.72 51.96
N VAL A 16 4.01 -27.47 51.39
CA VAL A 16 3.31 -26.17 51.43
C VAL A 16 4.15 -25.08 50.74
N PHE A 17 3.74 -24.67 49.55
CA PHE A 17 3.45 -23.26 49.28
C PHE A 17 2.62 -23.14 48.00
N PHE A 18 1.34 -22.86 48.20
CA PHE A 18 0.42 -22.35 47.20
C PHE A 18 1.05 -21.11 46.54
N LEU A 19 1.47 -21.22 45.28
CA LEU A 19 1.77 -20.07 44.46
C LEU A 19 0.45 -19.51 43.92
N ILE A 20 0.05 -18.42 44.57
CA ILE A 20 -1.08 -17.57 44.27
C ILE A 20 -0.88 -16.94 42.88
N PHE A 21 -1.90 -17.13 42.05
CA PHE A 21 -2.35 -16.29 40.94
C PHE A 21 -1.55 -15.00 40.70
N ASN A 22 -0.83 -14.96 39.58
CA ASN A 22 -0.67 -13.75 38.78
C ASN A 22 -0.71 -14.16 37.32
N SER A 23 -1.94 -14.40 36.84
CA SER A 23 -2.27 -14.33 35.42
C SER A 23 -2.01 -12.89 34.95
N HIS A 24 -0.78 -12.60 34.55
CA HIS A 24 -0.57 -11.52 33.59
C HIS A 24 -1.13 -12.03 32.27
N GLU A 25 -2.34 -11.59 31.97
CA GLU A 25 -2.92 -11.63 30.65
C GLU A 25 -1.92 -10.96 29.70
N CYS A 26 -1.17 -11.78 28.97
CA CYS A 26 -0.57 -11.32 27.73
C CYS A 26 -1.76 -11.10 26.80
N GLN A 27 -2.27 -9.87 26.80
CA GLN A 27 -3.15 -9.43 25.73
C GLN A 27 -2.33 -9.59 24.46
N ALA A 28 -2.64 -10.65 23.71
CA ALA A 28 -2.26 -10.73 22.32
C ALA A 28 -2.84 -9.47 21.69
N GLU A 29 -1.95 -8.58 21.24
CA GLU A 29 -2.34 -7.49 20.36
C GLU A 29 -3.00 -8.18 19.16
N GLU A 30 -4.30 -7.95 18.99
CA GLU A 30 -5.03 -8.43 17.84
C GLU A 30 -4.38 -7.75 16.64
N SER A 31 -3.41 -8.41 16.02
CA SER A 31 -2.81 -7.94 14.79
C SER A 31 -3.93 -7.95 13.78
N VAL A 32 -4.53 -6.78 13.56
CA VAL A 32 -5.50 -6.55 12.50
C VAL A 32 -4.85 -7.07 11.24
N THR A 33 -5.29 -8.26 10.83
CA THR A 33 -4.81 -8.88 9.61
C THR A 33 -5.56 -8.11 8.53
N ILE A 34 -5.00 -6.97 8.12
CA ILE A 34 -5.38 -6.38 6.86
C ILE A 34 -5.03 -7.48 5.86
N VAL A 35 -6.05 -8.20 5.40
CA VAL A 35 -5.94 -9.03 4.20
C VAL A 35 -5.65 -8.02 3.09
N GLY A 36 -4.38 -7.65 2.98
CA GLY A 36 -3.89 -6.75 1.97
C GLY A 36 -4.14 -7.48 0.67
N SER A 37 -5.14 -7.04 -0.10
CA SER A 37 -5.39 -7.65 -1.39
C SER A 37 -4.12 -7.51 -2.20
N GLU A 38 -3.68 -8.59 -2.82
CA GLU A 38 -2.56 -8.55 -3.76
C GLU A 38 -2.89 -7.59 -4.91
N PRO A 39 -1.94 -6.79 -5.41
CA PRO A 39 -2.18 -5.99 -6.60
C PRO A 39 -2.59 -6.87 -7.78
N GLN A 40 -3.56 -6.42 -8.56
CA GLN A 40 -4.13 -7.17 -9.67
C GLN A 40 -3.93 -6.41 -10.99
N GLN A 41 -3.85 -7.18 -12.08
CA GLN A 41 -3.82 -6.65 -13.43
C GLN A 41 -5.24 -6.35 -13.93
N PHE A 42 -5.45 -5.17 -14.52
CA PHE A 42 -6.73 -4.77 -15.11
C PHE A 42 -6.54 -4.30 -16.56
N ARG A 43 -6.60 -5.25 -17.51
CA ARG A 43 -6.51 -4.91 -18.95
C ARG A 43 -7.64 -4.00 -19.44
N SER A 44 -8.77 -4.00 -18.74
CA SER A 44 -9.93 -3.17 -19.06
C SER A 44 -9.94 -1.80 -18.37
N PHE A 45 -8.96 -1.48 -17.51
CA PHE A 45 -8.91 -0.16 -16.88
C PHE A 45 -8.73 0.91 -17.96
N GLN A 46 -9.78 1.68 -18.21
CA GLN A 46 -9.77 2.81 -19.13
C GLN A 46 -9.68 4.08 -18.30
N ILE A 47 -8.70 4.92 -18.63
CA ILE A 47 -8.66 6.27 -18.11
C ILE A 47 -9.82 7.02 -18.73
N GLN A 48 -10.66 7.62 -17.89
CA GLN A 48 -11.63 8.60 -18.38
C GLN A 48 -10.84 9.79 -18.93
N SER A 49 -10.58 9.79 -20.23
CA SER A 49 -9.96 10.93 -20.91
C SER A 49 -10.91 12.12 -20.81
N VAL A 50 -10.43 13.24 -20.27
CA VAL A 50 -11.04 14.55 -20.59
C VAL A 50 -11.04 14.62 -22.12
N ASN A 51 -12.23 14.73 -22.72
CA ASN A 51 -12.40 14.60 -24.16
C ASN A 51 -11.54 15.65 -24.88
N ASN A 52 -10.47 15.23 -25.55
CA ASN A 52 -9.66 16.10 -26.43
C ASN A 52 -10.36 16.30 -27.78
N ASN A 53 -11.65 16.65 -27.77
CA ASN A 53 -12.34 17.13 -28.96
C ASN A 53 -12.12 18.65 -29.06
N PRO A 54 -11.35 19.16 -30.05
CA PRO A 54 -11.07 20.59 -30.18
C PRO A 54 -12.32 21.45 -30.44
N ASN A 55 -13.45 20.82 -30.78
CA ASN A 55 -14.74 21.49 -30.99
C ASN A 55 -15.78 21.18 -29.90
N GLN A 56 -15.43 20.41 -28.87
CA GLN A 56 -16.28 20.28 -27.70
C GLN A 56 -15.91 21.43 -26.77
N VAL A 57 -16.71 22.49 -26.80
CA VAL A 57 -16.80 23.40 -25.66
C VAL A 57 -17.35 22.58 -24.51
N ILE A 58 -16.48 21.84 -23.82
CA ILE A 58 -16.76 21.44 -22.46
C ILE A 58 -16.74 22.76 -21.73
N SER A 59 -17.91 23.33 -21.44
CA SER A 59 -18.03 24.32 -20.38
C SER A 59 -17.67 23.60 -19.08
N THR A 60 -16.40 23.30 -18.87
CA THR A 60 -15.91 23.02 -17.52
C THR A 60 -15.98 24.35 -16.80
N THR A 61 -17.06 24.57 -16.09
CA THR A 61 -17.06 25.41 -14.88
C THR A 61 -16.12 24.83 -13.80
N ALA A 62 -14.98 24.22 -14.18
CA ALA A 62 -14.12 23.40 -13.33
C ALA A 62 -12.65 23.88 -13.29
N GLU A 63 -12.35 25.08 -13.79
CA GLU A 63 -11.14 25.80 -13.34
C GLU A 63 -11.29 26.30 -11.89
N ALA A 64 -12.50 26.22 -11.31
CA ALA A 64 -12.76 26.67 -9.95
C ALA A 64 -12.48 25.63 -8.84
N ASN A 65 -12.30 24.32 -9.15
CA ASN A 65 -12.22 23.27 -8.12
C ASN A 65 -11.20 22.15 -8.45
N ALA A 66 -10.02 22.48 -8.96
CA ALA A 66 -8.92 21.51 -9.05
C ALA A 66 -8.27 21.31 -7.68
N CYS A 67 -7.98 20.06 -7.31
CA CYS A 67 -7.24 19.72 -6.11
C CYS A 67 -5.78 19.41 -6.44
N SER A 68 -4.87 19.86 -5.57
CA SER A 68 -3.45 19.57 -5.66
C SER A 68 -3.08 18.36 -4.82
N TYR A 69 -2.36 17.42 -5.41
CA TYR A 69 -1.94 16.18 -4.77
C TYR A 69 -0.43 16.10 -4.73
N THR A 70 0.11 15.57 -3.63
CA THR A 70 1.50 15.13 -3.58
C THR A 70 1.54 13.62 -3.63
N VAL A 71 2.29 13.06 -4.58
CA VAL A 71 2.47 11.61 -4.74
C VAL A 71 3.92 11.28 -4.48
N ALA A 72 4.18 10.49 -3.44
CA ALA A 72 5.50 9.97 -3.12
C ALA A 72 5.59 8.49 -3.52
N ILE A 73 6.52 8.16 -4.40
CA ILE A 73 6.74 6.81 -4.91
C ILE A 73 8.07 6.33 -4.38
N LYS A 74 8.05 5.29 -3.53
CA LYS A 74 9.26 4.66 -3.04
C LYS A 74 9.63 3.49 -3.93
N THR A 75 10.80 3.54 -4.55
CA THR A 75 11.35 2.43 -5.33
C THR A 75 12.00 1.41 -4.40
N SER A 76 11.71 0.13 -4.60
CA SER A 76 12.25 -0.94 -3.75
C SER A 76 13.77 -1.04 -3.89
N CYS A 77 14.45 -1.36 -2.78
CA CYS A 77 15.87 -1.73 -2.82
C CYS A 77 16.16 -3.01 -3.62
N SER A 78 15.12 -3.80 -3.92
CA SER A 78 15.20 -4.97 -4.79
C SER A 78 14.80 -4.68 -6.24
N SER A 79 14.60 -3.41 -6.60
CA SER A 79 14.37 -2.97 -7.99
C SER A 79 15.66 -3.02 -8.83
N THR A 80 15.52 -2.82 -10.13
CA THR A 80 16.62 -2.40 -11.02
C THR A 80 17.29 -1.14 -10.50
N SER A 81 18.57 -0.91 -10.87
CA SER A 81 19.35 0.24 -10.39
C SER A 81 18.71 1.58 -10.75
N PHE A 82 18.19 1.67 -11.97
CA PHE A 82 17.34 2.73 -12.48
C PHE A 82 16.45 2.13 -13.57
N THR A 83 15.41 2.86 -14.00
CA THR A 83 14.58 2.48 -15.14
C THR A 83 14.42 3.66 -16.08
N ARG A 84 14.47 3.40 -17.39
CA ARG A 84 14.10 4.35 -18.45
C ARG A 84 12.71 4.08 -19.00
N ASP A 85 12.00 3.14 -18.38
CA ASP A 85 10.67 2.78 -18.82
C ASP A 85 9.71 3.93 -18.57
N GLN A 86 8.78 4.13 -19.49
CA GLN A 86 7.69 5.07 -19.29
C GLN A 86 6.82 4.57 -18.15
N ILE A 87 6.64 5.41 -17.13
CA ILE A 87 5.75 5.14 -16.00
C ILE A 87 4.57 6.10 -16.03
N SER A 88 3.36 5.55 -16.11
CA SER A 88 2.11 6.29 -15.92
C SER A 88 1.43 5.85 -14.63
N LEU A 89 0.64 6.75 -14.06
CA LEU A 89 -0.06 6.55 -12.79
C LEU A 89 -1.47 7.09 -12.87
N ALA A 90 -2.44 6.33 -12.37
CA ALA A 90 -3.82 6.76 -12.22
C ALA A 90 -4.34 6.38 -10.83
N PHE A 91 -5.03 7.30 -10.16
CA PHE A 91 -5.71 7.03 -8.89
C PHE A 91 -7.05 7.75 -8.83
N GLY A 92 -7.92 7.29 -7.95
CA GLY A 92 -9.25 7.88 -7.83
C GLY A 92 -10.07 7.29 -6.70
N ASP A 93 -11.34 7.69 -6.68
CA ASP A 93 -12.31 7.32 -5.66
C ASP A 93 -13.50 6.51 -6.23
N ALA A 94 -14.40 6.09 -5.34
CA ALA A 94 -15.57 5.29 -5.68
C ALA A 94 -16.63 6.06 -6.49
N TYR A 95 -16.48 7.38 -6.62
CA TYR A 95 -17.42 8.26 -7.32
C TYR A 95 -16.97 8.56 -8.76
N GLY A 96 -15.85 7.98 -9.19
CA GLY A 96 -15.32 8.17 -10.54
C GLY A 96 -14.43 9.40 -10.69
N ASN A 97 -14.07 10.09 -9.60
CA ASN A 97 -13.07 11.15 -9.66
C ASN A 97 -11.69 10.50 -9.85
N GLN A 98 -11.02 10.85 -10.94
CA GLN A 98 -9.74 10.25 -11.30
C GLN A 98 -8.69 11.30 -11.64
N VAL A 99 -7.49 11.13 -11.09
CA VAL A 99 -6.29 11.87 -11.45
C VAL A 99 -5.37 10.95 -12.25
N TYR A 100 -4.84 11.47 -13.35
CA TYR A 100 -3.98 10.70 -14.25
C TYR A 100 -2.70 11.48 -14.56
N ALA A 101 -1.56 10.83 -14.39
CA ALA A 101 -0.25 11.28 -14.84
C ALA A 101 0.22 10.41 -16.00
N PRO A 102 0.29 10.93 -17.24
CA PRO A 102 0.64 10.14 -18.42
C PRO A 102 2.10 9.72 -18.46
N ARG A 103 2.98 10.52 -17.87
CA ARG A 103 4.41 10.24 -17.79
C ARG A 103 4.96 10.89 -16.53
N LEU A 104 5.51 10.07 -15.64
CA LEU A 104 6.17 10.53 -14.42
C LEU A 104 7.70 10.55 -14.57
N ASP A 105 8.24 9.76 -15.47
CA ASP A 105 9.67 9.78 -15.77
C ASP A 105 10.01 11.05 -16.57
N ASP A 106 10.62 12.01 -15.87
CA ASP A 106 11.33 13.12 -16.51
C ASP A 106 12.73 12.63 -16.89
N PRO A 107 13.15 12.70 -18.17
CA PRO A 107 14.48 12.29 -18.61
C PRO A 107 15.63 12.95 -17.85
N SER A 108 15.39 14.10 -17.22
CA SER A 108 16.39 14.86 -16.46
C SER A 108 16.47 14.50 -14.97
N SER A 109 15.49 13.77 -14.41
CA SER A 109 15.28 13.72 -12.96
C SER A 109 15.93 12.54 -12.22
N ARG A 110 16.64 11.63 -12.89
CA ARG A 110 17.09 10.35 -12.28
C ARG A 110 15.95 9.67 -11.49
N ALA A 111 14.71 9.79 -11.96
CA ALA A 111 13.56 9.19 -11.31
C ALA A 111 13.71 7.67 -11.21
N PHE A 112 13.08 7.10 -10.19
CA PHE A 112 12.89 5.66 -10.00
C PHE A 112 14.20 4.88 -9.80
N GLU A 113 15.21 5.52 -9.23
CA GLU A 113 16.43 4.85 -8.77
C GLU A 113 16.15 3.85 -7.65
N ARG A 114 16.96 2.79 -7.60
CA ARG A 114 16.88 1.80 -6.52
C ARG A 114 16.98 2.48 -5.15
N CYS A 115 16.11 2.09 -4.23
CA CYS A 115 16.04 2.66 -2.88
C CYS A 115 15.73 4.17 -2.82
N SER A 116 15.30 4.81 -3.91
CA SER A 116 14.93 6.23 -3.90
C SER A 116 13.47 6.44 -3.51
N THR A 117 13.13 7.70 -3.22
CA THR A 117 11.74 8.15 -3.19
C THR A 117 11.61 9.38 -4.07
N ASP A 118 10.76 9.28 -5.08
CA ASP A 118 10.47 10.36 -6.02
C ASP A 118 9.12 11.00 -5.66
N THR A 119 9.05 12.33 -5.69
CA THR A 119 7.84 13.08 -5.30
C THR A 119 7.32 13.89 -6.47
N TYR A 120 6.02 13.79 -6.72
CA TYR A 120 5.32 14.46 -7.82
C TYR A 120 4.18 15.31 -7.28
N HIS A 121 4.01 16.49 -7.87
CA HIS A 121 2.87 17.36 -7.61
C HIS A 121 1.91 17.26 -8.78
N LEU A 122 0.73 16.70 -8.55
CA LEU A 122 -0.30 16.46 -9.57
C LEU A 122 -1.52 17.34 -9.29
N SER A 123 -2.23 17.69 -10.35
CA SER A 123 -3.51 18.40 -10.27
C SER A 123 -4.59 17.58 -10.97
N GLY A 124 -5.80 17.62 -10.45
CA GLY A 124 -6.95 16.95 -11.06
C GLY A 124 -8.24 17.18 -10.27
N PRO A 125 -9.32 16.47 -10.63
CA PRO A 125 -10.58 16.53 -9.91
C PRO A 125 -10.37 16.21 -8.43
N CYS A 126 -11.03 16.98 -7.55
CA CYS A 126 -11.04 16.68 -6.13
C CYS A 126 -11.67 15.31 -5.86
N THR A 127 -10.91 14.48 -5.16
CA THR A 127 -11.30 13.12 -4.76
C THR A 127 -11.78 13.14 -3.31
N TYR A 128 -12.72 12.27 -2.98
CA TYR A 128 -13.10 11.99 -1.60
C TYR A 128 -12.07 11.06 -0.94
N ARG A 129 -12.42 9.77 -0.80
CA ARG A 129 -11.51 8.73 -0.30
C ARG A 129 -10.87 8.02 -1.49
N ILE A 130 -9.60 8.30 -1.74
CA ILE A 130 -8.82 7.56 -2.75
C ILE A 130 -8.84 6.08 -2.35
N CYS A 131 -9.31 5.24 -3.26
CA CYS A 131 -9.52 3.82 -3.00
C CYS A 131 -8.98 2.93 -4.10
N HIS A 132 -8.52 3.49 -5.21
CA HIS A 132 -7.82 2.72 -6.24
C HIS A 132 -6.58 3.46 -6.73
N LEU A 133 -5.59 2.68 -7.13
CA LEU A 133 -4.36 3.19 -7.73
C LEU A 133 -3.82 2.14 -8.69
N TYR A 134 -3.48 2.57 -9.91
CA TYR A 134 -2.86 1.73 -10.92
C TYR A 134 -1.60 2.39 -11.47
N LEU A 135 -0.61 1.55 -11.72
CA LEU A 135 0.62 1.87 -12.41
C LEU A 135 0.61 1.21 -13.78
N TYR A 136 1.20 1.88 -14.76
CA TYR A 136 1.41 1.37 -16.10
C TYR A 136 2.86 1.56 -16.49
N ARG A 137 3.50 0.50 -16.99
CA ARG A 137 4.92 0.52 -17.38
C ARG A 137 5.06 0.09 -18.83
N VAL A 138 5.82 0.85 -19.61
CA VAL A 138 6.24 0.47 -20.97
C VAL A 138 7.74 0.67 -21.13
N GLY A 139 8.44 -0.40 -21.46
CA GLY A 139 9.87 -0.42 -21.68
C GLY A 139 10.48 -1.77 -21.27
N SER A 140 11.79 -1.87 -21.40
CA SER A 140 12.55 -3.11 -21.22
C SER A 140 13.27 -3.24 -19.89
N ASP A 141 13.48 -2.14 -19.16
CA ASP A 141 14.36 -2.13 -17.99
C ASP A 141 13.72 -2.84 -16.80
N GLY A 142 12.39 -2.74 -16.66
CA GLY A 142 11.67 -3.21 -15.49
C GLY A 142 11.76 -2.22 -14.34
N TRP A 143 10.80 -2.30 -13.41
CA TRP A 143 10.75 -1.43 -12.24
C TRP A 143 9.88 -2.05 -11.14
N LYS A 144 10.34 -1.93 -9.89
CA LYS A 144 9.67 -2.46 -8.69
C LYS A 144 9.45 -1.35 -7.67
N PRO A 145 8.24 -0.76 -7.59
CA PRO A 145 7.88 0.11 -6.49
C PRO A 145 7.69 -0.69 -5.21
N GLU A 146 8.14 -0.14 -4.08
CA GLU A 146 7.80 -0.64 -2.75
C GLU A 146 6.39 -0.18 -2.37
N ASN A 147 6.15 1.13 -2.39
CA ASN A 147 4.85 1.72 -2.11
C ASN A 147 4.64 3.06 -2.82
N VAL A 148 3.38 3.44 -2.95
CA VAL A 148 2.94 4.76 -3.39
C VAL A 148 2.09 5.39 -2.29
N LYS A 149 2.44 6.62 -1.89
CA LYS A 149 1.69 7.41 -0.92
C LYS A 149 1.10 8.64 -1.60
N ILE A 150 -0.20 8.85 -1.43
CA ILE A 150 -0.90 10.01 -1.97
C ILE A 150 -1.38 10.88 -0.80
N TYR A 151 -1.00 12.14 -0.87
CA TYR A 151 -1.40 13.21 0.05
C TYR A 151 -2.42 14.08 -0.69
N ALA A 152 -3.67 13.99 -0.29
CA ALA A 152 -4.75 14.82 -0.80
C ALA A 152 -5.09 15.93 0.23
N PRO A 153 -5.50 17.13 -0.21
CA PRO A 153 -5.81 18.23 0.69
C PRO A 153 -6.92 17.86 1.67
N GLY A 154 -6.68 18.03 2.98
CA GLY A 154 -7.69 17.77 4.01
C GLY A 154 -8.10 16.29 4.18
N SER A 155 -7.37 15.34 3.58
CA SER A 155 -7.68 13.90 3.65
C SER A 155 -6.55 13.10 4.30
N ARG A 156 -6.83 11.83 4.63
CA ARG A 156 -5.81 10.90 5.15
C ARG A 156 -4.89 10.45 4.01
N ILE A 157 -3.63 10.17 4.37
CA ILE A 157 -2.65 9.63 3.43
C ILE A 157 -3.14 8.27 2.94
N SER A 158 -3.24 8.11 1.63
CA SER A 158 -3.58 6.83 1.00
C SER A 158 -2.30 6.11 0.61
N THR A 159 -2.08 4.90 1.13
CA THR A 159 -0.86 4.12 0.90
C THR A 159 -1.17 2.82 0.17
N PHE A 160 -0.46 2.56 -0.93
CA PHE A 160 -0.59 1.36 -1.75
C PHE A 160 0.76 0.64 -1.81
N ASN A 161 0.82 -0.60 -1.31
CA ASN A 161 2.07 -1.36 -1.19
C ASN A 161 2.19 -2.38 -2.33
N PHE A 162 3.10 -2.15 -3.27
CA PHE A 162 3.27 -3.01 -4.45
C PHE A 162 4.27 -4.15 -4.18
N ASN A 163 5.52 -3.81 -3.86
CA ASN A 163 6.62 -4.76 -3.64
C ASN A 163 6.73 -5.89 -4.69
N VAL A 164 6.35 -5.61 -5.93
CA VAL A 164 6.42 -6.52 -7.08
C VAL A 164 6.82 -5.74 -8.33
N PHE A 165 7.43 -6.41 -9.30
CA PHE A 165 7.76 -5.78 -10.59
C PHE A 165 6.47 -5.46 -11.34
N VAL A 166 6.33 -4.21 -11.80
CA VAL A 166 5.17 -3.81 -12.58
C VAL A 166 5.23 -4.51 -13.95
N PRO A 167 4.19 -5.26 -14.34
CA PRO A 167 4.14 -5.94 -15.63
C PRO A 167 4.15 -4.94 -16.80
N TYR A 168 4.67 -5.38 -17.94
CA TYR A 168 4.73 -4.56 -19.16
C TYR A 168 3.35 -4.40 -19.79
N GLY A 169 3.01 -3.17 -20.19
CA GLY A 169 1.91 -2.88 -21.10
C GLY A 169 0.51 -3.10 -20.55
N VAL A 170 0.35 -3.13 -19.23
CA VAL A 170 -0.93 -3.41 -18.56
C VAL A 170 -1.07 -2.55 -17.30
N TRP A 171 -2.29 -2.10 -16.99
CA TRP A 171 -2.57 -1.41 -15.73
C TRP A 171 -2.52 -2.41 -14.59
N TYR A 172 -1.72 -2.12 -13.57
CA TYR A 172 -1.45 -3.00 -12.46
C TYR A 172 -1.56 -2.24 -11.14
N GLY A 173 -2.35 -2.76 -10.18
CA GLY A 173 -2.53 -2.07 -8.90
C GLY A 173 -3.74 -2.55 -8.13
N PHE A 174 -4.38 -1.64 -7.40
CA PHE A 174 -5.37 -1.97 -6.39
C PHE A 174 -6.70 -1.30 -6.66
N ASN A 175 -7.79 -1.99 -6.35
CA ASN A 175 -9.14 -1.43 -6.31
C ASN A 175 -9.84 -1.80 -5.01
N PHE A 176 -9.98 -0.82 -4.11
CA PHE A 176 -10.64 -0.95 -2.83
C PHE A 176 -11.96 -0.18 -2.77
N CYS A 177 -12.48 0.31 -3.89
CA CYS A 177 -13.61 1.25 -3.88
C CYS A 177 -14.94 0.63 -3.45
N ASN A 178 -15.09 -0.68 -3.63
CA ASN A 178 -16.24 -1.43 -3.13
C ASN A 178 -16.04 -1.92 -1.69
N ASN A 179 -14.81 -1.82 -1.17
CA ASN A 179 -14.50 -2.15 0.20
C ASN A 179 -14.74 -0.88 1.02
N ASN A 180 -16.00 -0.69 1.42
CA ASN A 180 -16.43 0.39 2.31
C ASN A 180 -15.81 0.23 3.71
N GLY A 181 -14.49 0.31 3.85
CA GLY A 181 -13.83 0.37 5.15
C GLY A 181 -14.12 -0.78 6.11
N ASP A 182 -14.67 -1.89 5.62
CA ASP A 182 -14.89 -3.11 6.38
C ASP A 182 -14.78 -4.30 5.44
N GLY A 183 -14.23 -5.39 5.96
CA GLY A 183 -13.76 -6.52 5.19
C GLY A 183 -14.84 -7.21 4.34
N ILE A 184 -14.30 -8.02 3.41
CA ILE A 184 -14.93 -9.20 2.82
C ILE A 184 -16.29 -9.00 2.11
N THR A 185 -16.21 -9.01 0.78
CA THR A 185 -17.02 -9.97 0.02
C THR A 185 -16.28 -10.37 -1.24
N ALA A 186 -15.80 -11.61 -1.22
CA ALA A 186 -15.38 -12.31 -2.43
C ALA A 186 -16.58 -12.44 -3.38
N ALA A 187 -16.37 -12.11 -4.65
CA ALA A 187 -17.16 -12.69 -5.72
C ALA A 187 -16.27 -13.71 -6.42
N MET A 188 -16.80 -14.92 -6.53
CA MET A 188 -16.21 -16.14 -7.09
C MET A 188 -15.79 -15.98 -8.54
#